data_AF-A0A1J3I0J8-F1
#
_entry.id   AF-A0A1J3I0J8-F1
#
_cell.length_a   1.000
_cell.length_b   1.000
_cell.length_c   1.000
_cell.angle_alpha   90.00
_cell.angle_beta   90.00
_cell.angle_gamma   90.00
#
_symmetry.space_group_name_H-M   'P 1'
#
loop_
_entity.id
_entity.type
_entity.pdbx_description
1 polymer ?
#
loop_
_entity_poly.entity_id
_entity_poly.type
_entity_poly.pdbx_seq_one_letter_code
_entity_poly.pdbx_strand_id
1 'polypeptide(L)'
;GMQAVMASDFSIAQFRFLERLLVVHGHWCYKRIAQMICYFFYKNITFGLTLFYFEAFTGFSGQAIYNDSYLLLFNVVLTSLPVISLGVFEQDVSSEVCLQFPALYQQGPKNLFFDWTRILGWMGNGVYASVVIFGLNIGIFHVQSFCSNGQTADMDAMGTA
;
A
#
# COMPACT_ATOMS: atom_id res chain seq x y z
N GLY A 1 5.28 -22.18 38.17
CA GLY A 1 6.41 -22.40 37.25
C GLY A 1 6.26 -21.50 36.05
N MET A 2 7.34 -20.86 35.59
CA MET A 2 7.32 -19.92 34.44
C MET A 2 7.80 -20.53 33.12
N GLN A 3 8.13 -21.82 33.10
CA GLN A 3 8.68 -22.50 31.90
C GLN A 3 7.74 -22.40 30.68
N ALA A 4 6.43 -22.56 30.88
CA ALA A 4 5.45 -22.39 29.80
C ALA A 4 5.33 -20.94 29.30
N VAL A 5 5.52 -19.96 30.20
CA VAL A 5 5.47 -18.52 29.87
C VAL A 5 6.68 -18.12 29.03
N MET A 6 7.86 -18.69 29.33
CA MET A 6 9.08 -18.42 28.56
C MET A 6 9.09 -19.10 27.18
N ALA A 7 8.26 -20.13 27.00
CA ALA A 7 8.13 -20.86 25.74
C ALA A 7 6.94 -20.40 24.88
N SER A 8 6.12 -19.45 25.35
CA SER A 8 4.92 -18.96 24.64
C SER A 8 5.16 -17.63 23.93
N ASP A 9 4.59 -17.45 22.73
CA ASP A 9 4.63 -16.17 21.98
C ASP A 9 3.90 -15.03 22.72
N PHE A 10 2.87 -15.36 23.49
CA PHE A 10 2.10 -14.41 24.30
C PHE A 10 1.95 -14.92 25.72
N SER A 11 2.23 -14.05 26.69
CA SER A 11 2.02 -14.30 28.12
C SER A 11 0.82 -13.51 28.62
N ILE A 12 -0.17 -14.21 29.19
CA ILE A 12 -1.34 -13.60 29.82
C ILE A 12 -1.47 -14.06 31.27
N ALA A 13 -1.82 -13.14 32.17
CA ALA A 13 -1.92 -13.44 33.60
C ALA A 13 -3.18 -14.23 33.98
N GLN A 14 -4.28 -14.07 33.24
CA GLN A 14 -5.58 -14.70 33.49
C GLN A 14 -6.24 -15.09 32.17
N PHE A 15 -6.97 -16.22 32.18
CA PHE A 15 -7.67 -16.71 30.98
C PHE A 15 -8.72 -15.73 30.43
N ARG A 16 -9.34 -14.90 31.27
CA ARG A 16 -10.29 -13.86 30.83
C ARG A 16 -9.69 -12.86 29.84
N PHE A 17 -8.37 -12.63 29.86
CA PHE A 17 -7.71 -11.73 28.91
C PHE A 17 -7.55 -12.33 27.51
N LEU A 18 -7.68 -13.66 27.37
CA LEU A 18 -7.56 -14.35 26.09
C LEU A 18 -8.65 -13.91 25.10
N GLU A 19 -9.87 -13.70 25.58
CA GLU A 19 -10.99 -13.22 24.76
C GLU A 19 -10.67 -11.88 24.09
N ARG A 20 -10.21 -10.90 24.88
CA ARG A 20 -9.83 -9.58 24.35
C ARG A 20 -8.58 -9.64 23.47
N LEU A 21 -7.64 -10.54 23.77
CA LEU A 21 -6.45 -10.73 22.94
C LEU A 21 -6.84 -11.24 21.55
N LEU A 22 -7.61 -12.33 21.47
CA LEU A 22 -7.98 -12.94 20.19
C LEU A 22 -8.99 -12.09 19.41
N VAL A 23 -10.10 -11.70 20.05
CA VAL A 23 -11.22 -11.06 19.35
C VAL A 23 -10.87 -9.64 18.92
N VAL A 24 -10.23 -8.84 19.77
CA VAL A 24 -9.89 -7.45 19.44
C VAL A 24 -8.57 -7.38 18.68
N HIS A 25 -7.48 -7.87 19.28
CA HIS A 25 -6.15 -7.70 18.68
C HIS A 25 -5.95 -8.62 17.47
N GLY A 26 -6.49 -9.85 17.51
CA GLY A 26 -6.44 -10.75 16.37
C GLY A 26 -7.22 -10.23 15.16
N HIS A 27 -8.44 -9.70 15.36
CA HIS A 27 -9.23 -9.08 14.28
C HIS A 27 -8.52 -7.87 13.66
N TRP A 28 -8.05 -6.93 14.50
CA TRP A 28 -7.32 -5.76 14.02
C TRP A 28 -6.05 -6.14 13.29
N CYS A 29 -5.22 -7.01 13.85
CA CYS A 29 -3.97 -7.45 13.25
C CYS A 29 -4.20 -8.11 11.88
N TYR A 30 -5.17 -9.02 11.80
CA TYR A 30 -5.53 -9.69 10.55
C TYR A 30 -5.94 -8.69 9.47
N LYS A 31 -6.86 -7.78 9.78
CA LYS A 31 -7.37 -6.81 8.81
C LYS A 31 -6.31 -5.81 8.36
N ARG A 32 -5.52 -5.28 9.31
CA ARG A 32 -4.41 -4.37 9.04
C ARG A 32 -3.37 -5.01 8.12
N ILE A 33 -2.94 -6.24 8.42
CA ILE A 33 -1.96 -6.95 7.58
C ILE A 33 -2.54 -7.24 6.20
N ALA A 34 -3.79 -7.67 6.10
CA ALA A 34 -4.44 -7.94 4.81
C ALA A 34 -4.52 -6.68 3.92
N GLN A 35 -4.96 -5.55 4.47
CA GLN A 35 -5.00 -4.27 3.76
C GLN A 35 -3.59 -3.78 3.39
N MET A 36 -2.63 -3.92 4.32
CA MET A 36 -1.23 -3.54 4.13
C MET A 36 -0.62 -4.28 2.93
N ILE A 37 -0.84 -5.60 2.83
CA ILE A 37 -0.35 -6.42 1.72
C ILE A 37 -1.04 -6.03 0.41
N CYS A 38 -2.36 -5.86 0.40
CA CYS A 38 -3.09 -5.46 -0.81
C CYS A 38 -2.61 -4.10 -1.35
N TYR A 39 -2.45 -3.11 -0.47
CA TYR A 39 -1.95 -1.79 -0.84
C TYR A 39 -0.48 -1.84 -1.28
N PHE A 40 0.33 -2.71 -0.67
CA PHE A 40 1.71 -2.95 -1.09
C PHE A 40 1.78 -3.45 -2.54
N PHE A 41 0.95 -4.41 -2.95
CA PHE A 41 0.91 -4.83 -4.35
C PHE A 41 0.43 -3.72 -5.27
N TYR A 42 -0.67 -3.05 -4.91
CA TYR A 42 -1.23 -1.94 -5.69
C TYR A 42 -0.18 -0.85 -5.97
N LYS A 43 0.49 -0.33 -4.94
CA LYS A 43 1.45 0.78 -5.08
C LYS A 43 2.67 0.40 -5.92
N ASN A 44 3.22 -0.81 -5.72
CA ASN A 44 4.42 -1.27 -6.41
C ASN A 44 4.14 -1.50 -7.90
N ILE A 45 2.99 -2.08 -8.23
CA ILE A 45 2.55 -2.27 -9.62
C ILE A 45 2.30 -0.92 -10.27
N THR A 46 1.59 -0.02 -9.60
CA THR A 46 1.30 1.32 -10.13
C THR A 46 2.60 2.06 -10.47
N PHE A 47 3.54 2.09 -9.54
CA PHE A 47 4.83 2.75 -9.71
C PHE A 47 5.70 2.07 -10.78
N GLY A 48 5.88 0.75 -10.69
CA GLY A 48 6.73 -0.01 -11.61
C GLY A 48 6.23 0.04 -13.05
N LEU A 49 4.91 -0.04 -13.28
CA LEU A 49 4.34 0.08 -14.62
C LEU A 49 4.43 1.49 -15.19
N THR A 50 4.31 2.52 -14.36
CA THR A 50 4.44 3.91 -14.83
C THR A 50 5.86 4.17 -15.36
N LEU A 51 6.89 3.67 -14.67
CA LEU A 51 8.27 3.72 -15.14
C LEU A 51 8.46 2.89 -16.43
N PHE A 52 7.90 1.68 -16.47
CA PHE A 52 7.99 0.82 -17.64
C PHE A 52 7.39 1.47 -18.90
N TYR A 53 6.23 2.12 -18.80
CA TYR A 53 5.61 2.83 -19.92
C TYR A 53 6.46 4.00 -20.40
N PHE A 54 7.15 4.68 -19.48
CA PHE A 54 8.04 5.77 -19.86
C PHE A 54 9.30 5.28 -20.58
N GLU A 55 9.96 4.24 -20.06
CA GLU A 55 11.11 3.63 -20.75
C GLU A 55 10.73 3.14 -22.15
N ALA A 56 9.52 2.58 -22.30
CA ALA A 56 9.00 2.21 -23.62
C ALA A 56 8.82 3.43 -24.54
N PHE A 57 8.40 4.58 -24.01
CA PHE A 57 8.23 5.83 -24.76
C PHE A 57 9.59 6.44 -25.19
N THR A 58 10.63 6.33 -24.37
CA THR A 58 11.99 6.80 -24.68
C THR A 58 12.83 5.80 -25.48
N GLY A 59 12.21 4.74 -26.00
CA GLY A 59 12.86 3.74 -26.84
C GLY A 59 13.81 2.81 -26.09
N PHE A 60 13.58 2.59 -24.79
CA PHE A 60 14.44 1.81 -23.88
C PHE A 60 15.88 2.32 -23.81
N SER A 61 16.04 3.64 -23.92
CA SER A 61 17.36 4.29 -23.82
C SER A 61 17.94 4.27 -22.40
N GLY A 62 17.17 3.85 -21.38
CA GLY A 62 17.60 3.79 -19.98
C GLY A 62 17.66 5.16 -19.32
N GLN A 63 16.97 6.15 -19.89
CA GLN A 63 16.89 7.50 -19.32
C GLN A 63 15.80 7.54 -18.27
N ALA A 64 16.19 7.62 -17.00
CA ALA A 64 15.26 7.75 -15.88
C ALA A 64 14.59 9.14 -15.87
N ILE A 65 13.26 9.17 -15.78
CA ILE A 65 12.49 10.42 -15.53
C ILE A 65 12.94 11.06 -14.21
N TYR A 66 13.07 10.22 -13.19
CA TYR A 66 13.27 10.64 -11.82
C TYR A 66 14.74 10.50 -11.47
N ASN A 67 15.26 11.49 -10.77
CA ASN A 67 16.58 11.39 -10.14
C ASN A 67 16.63 10.13 -9.25
N ASP A 68 17.75 9.41 -9.24
CA ASP A 68 17.93 8.17 -8.45
C ASP A 68 17.59 8.39 -6.97
N SER A 69 17.94 9.57 -6.45
CA SER A 69 17.63 9.98 -5.07
C SER A 69 16.12 10.14 -4.83
N TYR A 70 15.39 10.64 -5.82
CA TYR A 70 13.95 10.81 -5.77
C TYR A 70 13.22 9.48 -5.87
N LEU A 71 13.72 8.56 -6.71
CA LEU A 71 13.20 7.20 -6.84
C LEU A 71 13.37 6.40 -5.53
N LEU A 72 14.49 6.60 -4.84
CA LEU A 72 14.78 5.99 -3.55
C LEU A 72 13.95 6.62 -2.42
N LEU A 73 13.82 7.94 -2.40
CA LEU A 73 12.97 8.66 -1.45
C LEU A 73 11.48 8.30 -1.64
N PHE A 74 11.01 8.18 -2.87
CA PHE A 74 9.63 7.82 -3.17
C PHE A 74 9.31 6.41 -2.66
N ASN A 75 10.18 5.43 -2.95
CA ASN A 75 10.02 4.08 -2.45
C ASN A 75 10.10 3.99 -0.92
N VAL A 76 11.07 4.64 -0.29
CA VAL A 76 11.26 4.52 1.16
C VAL A 76 10.27 5.38 1.93
N VAL A 77 10.18 6.67 1.65
CA VAL A 77 9.39 7.62 2.44
C VAL A 77 7.93 7.56 2.02
N LEU A 78 7.63 7.79 0.75
CA LEU A 78 6.24 7.94 0.31
C LEU A 78 5.50 6.62 0.16
N THR A 79 6.20 5.50 -0.05
CA THR A 79 5.52 4.21 -0.20
C THR A 79 5.56 3.32 1.04
N SER A 80 6.50 3.47 1.97
CA SER A 80 6.51 2.65 3.20
C SER A 80 5.74 3.32 4.35
N LEU A 81 5.82 4.65 4.51
CA LEU A 81 5.11 5.35 5.59
C LEU A 81 3.59 5.21 5.50
N PRO A 82 2.92 5.36 4.33
CA PRO A 82 1.47 5.21 4.26
C PRO A 82 1.00 3.77 4.48
N VAL A 83 1.82 2.78 4.08
CA VAL A 83 1.58 1.36 4.32
C VAL A 83 1.63 1.07 5.81
N ILE A 84 2.64 1.61 6.50
CA ILE A 84 2.81 1.47 7.94
C ILE A 84 1.72 2.24 8.70
N SER A 85 1.37 3.46 8.25
CA SER A 85 0.34 4.26 8.91
C SER A 85 -1.04 3.61 8.78
N LEU A 86 -1.39 3.06 7.62
CA LEU A 86 -2.61 2.25 7.45
C LEU A 86 -2.55 1.02 8.35
N GLY A 87 -1.41 0.32 8.40
CA GLY A 87 -1.24 -0.87 9.24
C GLY A 87 -1.29 -0.60 10.75
N VAL A 88 -0.96 0.61 11.22
CA VAL A 88 -0.89 0.94 12.66
C VAL A 88 -2.14 1.67 13.14
N PHE A 89 -2.65 2.62 12.36
CA PHE A 89 -3.71 3.54 12.80
C PHE A 89 -5.11 3.16 12.33
N GLU A 90 -5.29 2.26 11.35
CA GLU A 90 -6.64 1.80 11.00
C GLU A 90 -7.24 1.00 12.16
N GLN A 91 -8.35 1.50 12.69
CA GLN A 91 -9.28 0.76 13.53
C GLN A 91 -10.62 0.80 12.83
N ASP A 92 -11.01 -0.33 12.25
CA ASP A 92 -12.28 -0.45 11.56
C ASP A 92 -13.47 -0.45 12.51
N VAL A 93 -13.28 -1.05 13.69
CA VAL A 93 -14.30 -1.21 14.73
C VAL A 93 -13.66 -0.97 16.09
N SER A 94 -14.35 -0.24 16.97
CA SER A 94 -13.88 0.02 18.33
C SER A 94 -13.82 -1.28 19.14
N SER A 95 -12.90 -1.35 20.11
CA SER A 95 -12.68 -2.57 20.90
C SER A 95 -13.93 -3.05 21.66
N GLU A 96 -14.81 -2.13 22.04
CA GLU A 96 -16.08 -2.45 22.71
C GLU A 96 -17.03 -3.21 21.80
N VAL A 97 -17.16 -2.78 20.54
CA VAL A 97 -18.03 -3.41 19.56
C VAL A 97 -17.49 -4.77 19.13
N CYS A 98 -16.15 -4.92 19.00
CA CYS A 98 -15.54 -6.22 18.76
C CYS A 98 -15.88 -7.24 19.86
N LEU A 99 -15.91 -6.82 21.13
CA LEU A 99 -16.27 -7.68 22.26
C LEU A 99 -17.77 -7.98 22.32
N GLN A 100 -18.64 -7.03 21.93
CA GLN A 100 -20.08 -7.27 21.84
C GLN A 100 -20.45 -8.26 20.72
N PHE A 101 -19.68 -8.29 19.63
CA PHE A 101 -19.94 -9.13 18.46
C PHE A 101 -18.77 -10.05 18.12
N PRO A 102 -18.51 -11.12 18.91
CA PRO A 102 -17.38 -12.03 18.70
C PRO A 102 -17.45 -12.80 17.37
N ALA A 103 -18.61 -12.81 16.70
CA ALA A 103 -18.79 -13.36 15.36
C ALA A 103 -17.88 -12.69 14.30
N LEU A 104 -17.46 -11.42 14.52
CA LEU A 104 -16.50 -10.71 13.67
C LEU A 104 -15.17 -11.48 13.54
N TYR A 105 -14.72 -12.13 14.61
CA TYR A 105 -13.46 -12.89 14.61
C TYR A 105 -13.49 -14.08 13.62
N GLN A 106 -14.67 -14.66 13.34
CA GLN A 106 -14.77 -15.76 12.38
C GLN A 106 -14.36 -15.37 10.96
N GLN A 107 -14.22 -14.07 10.67
CA GLN A 107 -13.77 -13.58 9.38
C GLN A 107 -12.30 -13.92 9.10
N GLY A 108 -11.47 -13.96 10.14
CA GLY A 108 -10.04 -14.29 10.05
C GLY A 108 -9.79 -15.72 9.58
N PRO A 109 -10.27 -16.75 10.30
CA PRO A 109 -10.11 -18.16 9.91
C PRO A 109 -10.69 -18.51 8.54
N LYS A 110 -11.72 -17.76 8.09
CA LYS A 110 -12.34 -17.91 6.76
C LYS A 110 -11.59 -17.17 5.65
N ASN A 111 -10.49 -16.48 5.96
CA ASN A 111 -9.64 -15.74 5.03
C ASN A 111 -10.34 -14.70 4.13
N LEU A 112 -11.50 -14.18 4.55
CA LEU A 112 -12.35 -13.32 3.72
C LEU A 112 -11.68 -12.02 3.22
N PHE A 113 -10.67 -11.51 3.93
CA PHE A 113 -9.94 -10.29 3.54
C PHE A 113 -8.62 -10.58 2.80
N PHE A 114 -8.17 -11.83 2.80
CA PHE A 114 -6.93 -12.28 2.15
C PHE A 114 -7.22 -13.36 1.10
N ASP A 115 -8.18 -13.09 0.23
CA ASP A 115 -8.49 -13.94 -0.92
C ASP A 115 -7.72 -13.49 -2.17
N TRP A 116 -7.35 -14.47 -2.99
CA TRP A 116 -6.66 -14.23 -4.28
C TRP A 116 -7.45 -13.32 -5.21
N THR A 117 -8.78 -13.41 -5.22
CA THR A 117 -9.64 -12.54 -6.04
C THR A 117 -9.51 -11.07 -5.63
N ARG A 118 -9.42 -10.80 -4.32
CA ARG A 118 -9.23 -9.46 -3.79
C ARG A 118 -7.84 -8.94 -4.12
N ILE A 119 -6.80 -9.75 -3.93
CA ILE A 119 -5.42 -9.39 -4.28
C ILE A 119 -5.32 -9.04 -5.76
N LEU A 120 -5.85 -9.91 -6.65
CA LEU A 120 -5.86 -9.66 -8.09
C LEU A 120 -6.69 -8.42 -8.46
N GLY A 121 -7.81 -8.15 -7.76
CA GLY A 121 -8.57 -6.92 -7.92
C GLY A 121 -7.77 -5.67 -7.58
N TRP A 122 -7.01 -5.69 -6.48
CA TRP A 122 -6.09 -4.60 -6.12
C TRP A 122 -4.94 -4.45 -7.13
N MET A 123 -4.38 -5.56 -7.61
CA MET A 123 -3.35 -5.53 -8.65
C MET A 123 -3.89 -4.92 -9.95
N GLY A 124 -5.08 -5.35 -10.40
CA GLY A 124 -5.76 -4.81 -11.58
C GLY A 124 -6.07 -3.32 -11.44
N ASN A 125 -6.51 -2.87 -10.26
CA ASN A 125 -6.67 -1.45 -9.98
C ASN A 125 -5.34 -0.69 -10.10
N GLY A 126 -4.21 -1.29 -9.68
CA GLY A 126 -2.88 -0.71 -9.84
C GLY A 126 -2.45 -0.56 -11.29
N VAL A 127 -2.78 -1.53 -12.14
CA VAL A 127 -2.57 -1.44 -13.60
C VAL A 127 -3.43 -0.33 -14.21
N TYR A 128 -4.70 -0.24 -13.81
CA TYR A 128 -5.57 0.83 -14.29
C TYR A 128 -5.05 2.21 -13.87
N ALA A 129 -4.67 2.38 -12.60
CA ALA A 129 -4.11 3.62 -12.08
C ALA A 129 -2.81 4.02 -12.81
N SER A 130 -1.90 3.08 -13.08
CA SER A 130 -0.66 3.41 -13.81
C SER A 130 -0.93 3.90 -15.23
N VAL A 131 -1.86 3.27 -15.95
CA VAL A 131 -2.25 3.72 -17.29
C VAL A 131 -2.85 5.12 -17.26
N VAL A 132 -3.72 5.42 -16.28
CA VAL A 132 -4.32 6.75 -16.11
C VAL A 132 -3.24 7.78 -15.77
N ILE A 133 -2.33 7.49 -14.84
CA ILE A 133 -1.24 8.39 -14.46
C ILE A 133 -0.34 8.68 -15.66
N PHE A 134 0.07 7.65 -16.41
CA PHE A 134 0.89 7.82 -17.59
C PHE A 134 0.16 8.62 -18.69
N GLY A 135 -1.11 8.31 -18.95
CA GLY A 135 -1.92 9.02 -19.94
C GLY A 135 -2.15 10.50 -19.57
N LEU A 136 -2.39 10.80 -18.29
CA LEU A 136 -2.50 12.17 -17.81
C LEU A 136 -1.18 12.94 -17.97
N ASN A 137 -0.04 12.32 -17.66
CA ASN A 137 1.26 12.95 -17.87
C ASN A 137 1.46 13.31 -19.35
N ILE A 138 1.29 12.36 -20.27
CA ILE A 138 1.40 12.62 -21.71
C ILE A 138 0.42 13.73 -22.16
N GLY A 139 -0.83 13.70 -21.67
CA GLY A 139 -1.85 14.68 -22.02
C GLY A 139 -1.50 16.10 -21.55
N ILE A 140 -0.98 16.25 -20.33
CA ILE A 140 -0.52 17.53 -19.79
C ILE A 140 0.64 18.06 -20.65
N PHE A 141 1.64 17.24 -20.94
CA PHE A 141 2.81 17.68 -21.72
C PHE A 141 2.49 18.02 -23.18
N HIS A 142 1.51 17.35 -23.80
CA HIS A 142 1.07 17.69 -25.15
C HIS A 142 0.36 19.07 -25.19
N VAL A 143 -0.34 19.44 -24.12
CA VAL A 143 -1.03 20.74 -24.00
C VAL A 143 -0.08 21.86 -23.56
N GLN A 144 0.99 21.55 -22.82
CA GLN A 144 1.93 22.53 -22.26
C GLN A 144 3.11 22.89 -23.18
N SER A 145 2.94 22.77 -24.51
CA SER A 145 3.97 23.14 -25.50
C SER A 145 4.38 24.62 -25.45
N PHE A 146 3.65 25.49 -24.75
CA PHE A 146 4.06 26.87 -24.49
C PHE A 146 3.71 27.29 -23.04
N CYS A 147 4.73 27.47 -22.19
CA CYS A 147 4.58 28.34 -21.01
C CYS A 147 4.11 29.74 -21.48
N SER A 148 3.45 30.54 -20.63
CA SER A 148 3.05 31.92 -20.96
C SER A 148 4.21 32.82 -21.46
N ASN A 149 5.46 32.34 -21.29
CA ASN A 149 6.71 32.99 -21.69
C ASN A 149 7.35 32.37 -22.95
N GLY A 150 6.69 31.43 -23.64
CA GLY A 150 7.16 30.81 -24.89
C GLY A 150 8.28 29.78 -24.76
N GLN A 151 8.64 29.36 -23.55
CA GLN A 151 9.66 28.33 -23.31
C GLN A 151 9.04 26.93 -23.31
N THR A 152 9.73 25.97 -23.92
CA THR A 152 9.40 24.54 -23.90
C THR A 152 9.83 23.93 -22.57
N ALA A 153 8.95 23.14 -21.94
CA ALA A 153 9.31 22.38 -20.75
C ALA A 153 10.35 21.30 -21.13
N ASP A 154 11.53 21.35 -20.50
CA ASP A 154 12.58 20.36 -20.68
C ASP A 154 12.23 19.04 -19.96
N MET A 155 12.87 17.93 -20.34
CA MET A 155 12.57 16.59 -19.80
C MET A 155 12.75 16.51 -18.27
N ASP A 156 13.64 17.34 -17.70
CA ASP A 156 13.85 17.51 -16.26
C ASP A 156 12.65 18.12 -15.52
N ALA A 157 11.79 18.88 -16.21
CA ALA A 157 10.55 19.41 -15.64
C ALA A 157 9.47 18.31 -15.49
N MET A 158 9.60 17.18 -16.20
CA MET A 158 8.67 16.05 -16.12
C MET A 158 8.86 15.22 -14.84
N GLY A 159 10.09 15.14 -14.34
CA GLY A 159 10.46 14.29 -13.20
C GLY A 159 10.51 14.98 -11.85
N THR A 160 10.20 16.27 -11.78
CA THR A 160 10.53 17.17 -10.66
C THR A 160 12.04 17.14 -10.35
N ALA A 161 12.73 18.21 -10.75
CA ALA A 161 14.12 18.48 -10.37
C ALA A 161 14.39 18.23 -8.88
#